data_AF-A0A2X3MHP5-F1
#
_entry.id   AF-A0A2X3MHP5-F1
#
_cell.length_a   1.000
_cell.length_b   1.000
_cell.length_c   1.000
_cell.angle_alpha   90.00
_cell.angle_beta   90.00
_cell.angle_gamma   90.00
#
_symmetry.space_group_name_H-M   'P 1'
#
loop_
_entity.id
_entity.type
_entity.pdbx_description
1 polymer ?
#
loop_
_entity_poly.entity_id
_entity_poly.type
_entity_poly.pdbx_seq_one_letter_code
_entity_poly.pdbx_strand_id
1 'polypeptide(L)' 'MIQGLPLKPRPAGKFIKLYLDGVVYAELKKNAKKNSKSIQQTAALKIEEALGLKE' A
#
# COMPACT_ATOMS: atom_id res chain seq x y z
N MET A 1 15.98 12.23 -8.42
CA MET A 1 16.36 11.27 -7.36
C MET A 1 16.00 11.92 -6.04
N ILE A 2 15.07 11.37 -5.25
CA ILE A 2 14.72 11.95 -3.94
C ILE A 2 15.76 11.43 -2.94
N GLN A 3 16.86 12.16 -2.80
CA GLN A 3 17.85 11.98 -1.74
C GLN A 3 17.36 12.72 -0.48
N GLY A 4 17.38 12.06 0.68
CA GLY A 4 17.63 12.78 1.94
C GLY A 4 16.48 12.96 2.95
N LEU A 5 15.30 12.36 2.80
CA LEU A 5 14.39 12.27 3.95
C LEU A 5 14.69 10.98 4.71
N PRO A 6 15.09 11.02 6.00
CA PRO A 6 15.19 9.81 6.79
C PRO A 6 13.80 9.18 6.79
N LEU A 7 13.68 8.01 6.16
CA LEU A 7 12.49 7.19 6.27
C LEU A 7 12.28 6.99 7.77
N LYS A 8 11.24 7.61 8.36
CA LYS A 8 10.87 7.36 9.76
C LYS A 8 10.98 5.85 9.98
N PRO A 9 11.79 5.39 10.95
CA PRO A 9 11.97 3.97 11.16
C PRO A 9 10.59 3.38 11.40
N ARG A 10 10.13 2.57 10.45
CA ARG A 10 8.84 1.90 10.60
C ARG A 10 9.00 0.90 11.75
N PRO A 11 8.05 0.84 12.70
CA PRO A 11 8.19 0.01 13.89
C PRO A 11 8.51 -1.43 13.49
N ALA A 12 9.55 -2.02 14.07
CA ALA A 12 9.98 -3.38 13.74
C ALA A 12 8.88 -4.38 14.10
N GLY A 13 8.09 -4.78 13.09
CA GLY A 13 6.96 -5.68 13.25
C GLY A 13 6.20 -5.90 11.93
N LYS A 14 6.29 -7.12 11.40
CA LYS A 14 5.43 -7.74 10.36
C LYS A 14 5.07 -6.88 9.13
N PHE A 15 6.04 -6.29 8.46
CA PHE A 15 5.82 -5.82 7.08
C PHE A 15 6.02 -6.97 6.10
N ILE A 16 5.06 -7.15 5.20
CA ILE A 16 5.17 -8.09 4.08
C ILE A 16 5.46 -7.27 2.83
N LYS A 17 6.47 -7.68 2.05
CA LYS A 17 6.70 -7.13 0.72
C LYS A 17 5.76 -7.85 -0.25
N LEU A 18 4.96 -7.09 -0.97
CA LEU A 18 4.11 -7.59 -2.05
C LEU A 18 4.76 -7.27 -3.38
N TYR A 19 4.88 -8.27 -4.23
CA TYR A 19 5.29 -8.11 -5.62
C TYR A 19 4.04 -8.14 -6.47
N LEU A 20 3.82 -7.06 -7.23
CA LEU A 20 2.66 -6.86 -8.06
C LEU A 20 3.12 -6.64 -9.49
N ASP A 21 2.30 -7.09 -10.44
CA ASP A 21 2.46 -6.68 -11.83
C ASP A 21 2.37 -5.15 -11.95
N GLY A 22 3.10 -4.58 -12.91
CA GLY A 22 3.18 -3.13 -13.10
C GLY A 22 1.83 -2.48 -13.39
N VAL A 23 0.93 -3.17 -14.11
CA VAL A 23 -0.42 -2.69 -14.39
C VAL A 23 -1.25 -2.65 -13.11
N VAL A 24 -1.17 -3.71 -12.31
CA VAL A 24 -1.87 -3.82 -11.01
C VAL A 24 -1.40 -2.74 -10.04
N TYR A 25 -0.08 -2.49 -9.97
CA TYR A 25 0.47 -1.42 -9.15
C TYR A 25 0.01 -0.03 -9.61
N ALA A 26 -0.05 0.22 -10.93
CA ALA A 26 -0.53 1.48 -11.47
C ALA A 26 -2.00 1.74 -11.13
N GLU A 27 -2.84 0.70 -11.21
CA GLU A 27 -4.25 0.79 -10.83
C GLU A 27 -4.42 1.05 -9.33
N LEU A 28 -3.68 0.32 -8.50
CA LEU A 28 -3.65 0.52 -7.05
C LEU A 28 -3.26 1.96 -6.69
N LYS A 29 -2.26 2.52 -7.39
CA LYS A 29 -1.82 3.91 -7.22
C LYS A 29 -2.90 4.92 -7.61
N LYS A 30 -3.63 4.68 -8.70
CA LYS A 30 -4.78 5.53 -9.10
C LYS A 30 -5.88 5.51 -8.03
N ASN A 31 -6.21 4.33 -7.52
CA ASN A 31 -7.23 4.15 -6.48
C ASN A 31 -6.82 4.80 -5.15
N ALA A 32 -5.55 4.70 -4.76
CA ALA A 32 -5.02 5.38 -3.58
C ALA A 32 -5.15 6.90 -3.71
N LYS A 33 -4.77 7.47 -4.86
CA LYS A 33 -4.90 8.90 -5.15
C LYS A 33 -6.36 9.38 -5.12
N LYS A 34 -7.29 8.62 -5.73
CA LYS A 34 -8.72 8.96 -5.77
C LYS A 34 -9.34 9.06 -4.37
N ASN A 35 -8.88 8.23 -3.44
CA ASN A 35 -9.40 8.17 -2.07
C ASN A 35 -8.56 8.96 -1.05
N SER A 36 -7.59 9.77 -1.51
CA SER A 36 -6.65 10.50 -0.65
C SER A 36 -5.96 9.63 0.41
N LYS A 37 -5.70 8.36 0.08
CA LYS A 37 -5.04 7.37 0.95
C LYS A 37 -3.64 7.03 0.45
N SER A 38 -2.81 6.48 1.34
CA SER A 38 -1.53 5.90 0.94
C SER A 38 -1.71 4.58 0.18
N ILE A 39 -0.78 4.25 -0.71
CA ILE A 39 -0.81 2.98 -1.49
C ILE A 39 -0.87 1.77 -0.54
N GLN A 40 -0.16 1.85 0.59
CA GLN A 40 -0.11 0.79 1.60
C GLN A 40 -1.48 0.57 2.26
N GLN A 41 -2.16 1.64 2.65
CA GLN A 41 -3.51 1.54 3.23
C GLN A 41 -4.52 1.01 2.23
N THR A 42 -4.45 1.46 0.97
CA THR A 42 -5.33 0.95 -0.09
C THR A 42 -5.07 -0.53 -0.38
N ALA A 43 -3.80 -0.97 -0.35
CA ALA A 43 -3.46 -2.38 -0.51
C ALA A 43 -4.01 -3.24 0.64
N ALA A 44 -3.83 -2.79 1.88
CA ALA A 44 -4.36 -3.48 3.06
C ALA A 44 -5.89 -3.63 2.99
N LEU A 45 -6.60 -2.55 2.68
CA LEU A 45 -8.06 -2.57 2.53
C LEU A 45 -8.54 -3.54 1.45
N LYS A 46 -7.85 -3.59 0.29
CA LYS A 46 -8.20 -4.55 -0.77
C LYS A 46 -7.94 -5.99 -0.36
N ILE A 47 -6.87 -6.24 0.40
CA ILE A 47 -6.57 -7.57 0.94
C ILE A 47 -7.62 -7.97 1.99
N GLU A 48 -7.97 -7.08 2.91
CA GLU A 48 -9.03 -7.30 3.90
C GLU A 48 -10.38 -7.59 3.23
N GLU A 49 -10.74 -6.81 2.20
CA GLU A 49 -11.93 -7.04 1.38
C GLU A 49 -11.91 -8.43 0.70
N ALA A 50 -10.80 -8.80 0.08
CA ALA A 50 -10.65 -10.08 -0.60
C ALA A 50 -10.68 -11.28 0.36
N LEU A 51 -10.22 -11.09 1.60
CA LEU A 51 -10.25 -12.08 2.66
C LEU A 51 -11.59 -12.12 3.41
N GLY A 52 -12.54 -11.23 3.09
CA GLY A 52 -13.83 -11.14 3.78
C GLY A 52 -13.71 -10.67 5.22
N LEU A 53 -12.67 -9.91 5.56
CA LEU A 53 -12.39 -9.42 6.92
C LEU A 53 -13.06 -8.07 7.22
N LYS A 54 -13.91 -7.57 6.32
CA LYS A 54 -14.76 -6.40 6.58
C LYS A 54 -16.07 -6.84 7.22
N GLU A 55 -16.30 -6.41 8.46
CA GLU A 55 -17.65 -6.12 8.99
C GLU A 55 -18.23 -4.88 8.32
#